data_AF-A0A958A8Y3-F1
#
_entry.id   AF-A0A958A8Y3-F1
#
_cell.length_a   1.000
_cell.length_b   1.000
_cell.length_c   1.000
_cell.angle_alpha   90.00
_cell.angle_beta   90.00
_cell.angle_gamma   90.00
#
_symmetry.space_group_name_H-M   'P 1'
#
loop_
_entity.id
_entity.type
_entity.pdbx_description
1 polymer ?
#
loop_
_entity_poly.entity_id
_entity_poly.type
_entity_poly.pdbx_seq_one_letter_code
_entity_poly.pdbx_strand_id
1 'polypeptide(L)'
;MKISKYIWILGIAVTAAVIIVPIVLFVPEQTPPPDDPWTHVPNATVHTDHTGLMVGPYETGMEVTQACLDCHPQAADQVMHTSHFTWESDPVYMAERGETITLGKKNSINNFCIGIEGNWASCTACHAGYGWTDASYTFSEQDNVDCLVCHDNTGAYQKGKGGYPVEGVDLAAVAQSVASPSRENCGGCHFKGGGGNAVKHG
;
A
#
# COMPACT_ATOMS: atom_id res chain seq x y z
N MET A 1 52.92 37.77 58.30
CA MET A 1 53.51 36.82 57.32
C MET A 1 52.72 35.49 57.24
N LYS A 2 51.44 35.50 56.83
CA LYS A 2 50.65 34.25 56.64
C LYS A 2 50.09 34.05 55.22
N ILE A 3 50.19 35.07 54.35
CA ILE A 3 49.58 35.06 53.00
C ILE A 3 50.41 34.25 51.98
N SER A 4 51.73 34.09 52.20
CA SER A 4 52.62 33.36 51.28
C SER A 4 52.40 31.84 51.24
N LYS A 5 51.82 31.22 52.29
CA LYS A 5 51.63 29.76 52.34
C LYS A 5 50.55 29.21 51.40
N TYR A 6 49.71 30.07 50.80
CA TYR A 6 48.57 29.67 49.98
C TYR A 6 48.67 30.10 48.51
N ILE A 7 49.76 30.78 48.12
CA ILE A 7 49.96 31.26 46.74
C ILE A 7 50.02 30.11 45.72
N TRP A 8 50.59 28.97 46.12
CA TRP A 8 50.67 27.78 45.25
C TRP A 8 49.29 27.16 44.94
N ILE A 9 48.33 27.25 45.88
CA ILE A 9 46.95 26.78 45.65
C ILE A 9 46.25 27.66 44.63
N LEU A 10 46.46 28.98 44.69
CA LEU A 10 45.93 29.91 43.70
C LEU A 10 46.53 29.65 42.31
N GLY A 11 47.84 29.35 42.25
CA GLY A 11 48.52 28.96 41.01
C GLY A 11 47.97 27.67 40.40
N ILE A 12 47.71 26.64 41.22
CA ILE A 12 47.10 25.39 40.76
C ILE A 12 45.66 25.63 40.28
N ALA A 13 44.87 26.42 41.00
CA ALA A 13 43.49 26.73 40.61
C ALA A 13 43.43 27.47 39.27
N VAL A 14 44.32 28.46 39.07
CA VAL A 14 44.42 29.19 37.80
C VAL A 14 44.87 28.26 36.67
N THR A 15 45.87 27.41 36.91
CA THR A 15 46.35 26.45 35.90
C THR A 15 45.27 25.44 35.53
N ALA A 16 44.53 24.92 36.51
CA ALA A 16 43.40 24.03 36.29
C ALA A 16 42.28 24.72 35.50
N ALA A 17 41.98 25.99 35.81
CA ALA A 17 41.00 26.76 35.06
C ALA A 17 41.42 26.98 33.60
N VAL A 18 42.70 27.27 33.34
CA VAL A 18 43.25 27.44 31.98
C VAL A 18 43.18 26.13 31.17
N ILE A 19 43.16 24.97 31.82
CA ILE A 19 43.03 23.66 31.14
C ILE A 19 41.56 23.25 30.98
N ILE A 20 40.78 23.33 32.06
CA ILE A 20 39.40 22.82 32.10
C ILE A 20 38.45 23.72 31.30
N VAL A 21 38.61 25.04 31.37
CA VAL A 21 37.69 25.97 30.68
C VAL A 21 37.74 25.78 29.17
N PRO A 22 38.90 25.69 28.48
CA PRO A 22 38.92 25.38 27.06
C PRO A 22 38.36 24.00 26.74
N ILE A 23 38.61 22.98 27.58
CA ILE A 23 38.05 21.65 27.36
C ILE A 23 36.52 21.71 27.43
N VAL A 24 35.93 22.38 28.43
CA VAL A 24 34.48 22.50 28.53
C VAL A 24 33.89 23.34 27.40
N LEU A 25 34.58 24.41 26.97
CA LEU A 25 34.10 25.30 25.91
C LEU A 25 34.29 24.74 24.49
N PHE A 26 35.26 23.85 24.27
CA PHE A 26 35.64 23.38 22.94
C PHE A 26 35.59 21.86 22.77
N VAL A 27 35.20 21.08 23.79
CA VAL A 27 34.80 19.69 23.57
C VAL A 27 33.48 19.70 22.81
N PRO A 28 33.43 19.19 21.58
CA PRO A 28 32.17 19.07 20.86
C PRO A 28 31.26 18.13 21.67
N GLU A 29 30.03 18.55 21.91
CA GLU A 29 29.00 17.65 22.42
C GLU A 29 28.97 16.41 21.51
N GLN A 30 29.00 15.22 22.11
CA GLN A 30 28.79 14.00 21.36
C GLN A 30 27.40 14.12 20.74
N THR A 31 27.33 14.27 19.42
CA THR A 31 26.06 14.22 18.71
C THR A 31 25.41 12.89 19.07
N PRO A 32 24.14 12.89 19.53
CA PRO A 32 23.43 11.64 19.74
C PRO A 32 23.54 10.80 18.46
N PRO A 33 23.69 9.47 18.59
CA PRO A 33 23.72 8.61 17.43
C PRO A 33 22.48 8.90 16.56
N PRO A 34 22.64 8.96 15.22
CA PRO A 34 21.51 9.22 14.33
C PRO A 34 20.39 8.20 14.59
N ASP A 35 19.14 8.67 14.56
CA ASP A 35 17.96 7.82 14.68
C ASP A 35 18.06 6.66 13.68
N ASP A 36 17.97 5.43 14.18
CA ASP A 36 18.01 4.24 13.34
C ASP A 36 16.67 4.14 12.56
N PRO A 37 16.67 4.30 11.22
CA PRO A 37 15.44 4.22 10.43
C PRO A 37 14.71 2.88 10.60
N TRP A 38 15.44 1.80 10.90
CA TRP A 38 14.87 0.46 11.08
C TRP A 38 13.97 0.34 12.31
N THR A 39 14.13 1.23 13.30
CA THR A 39 13.24 1.28 14.49
C THR A 39 11.81 1.72 14.15
N HIS A 40 11.63 2.36 12.99
CA HIS A 40 10.33 2.84 12.50
C HIS A 40 9.73 1.92 11.43
N VAL A 41 10.47 0.89 10.99
CA VAL A 41 9.94 -0.11 10.05
C VAL A 41 9.11 -1.11 10.85
N PRO A 42 7.81 -1.26 10.57
CA PRO A 42 6.99 -2.27 11.23
C PRO A 42 7.60 -3.66 11.01
N ASN A 43 7.62 -4.49 12.06
CA ASN A 43 8.01 -5.89 11.92
C ASN A 43 7.10 -6.56 10.87
N ALA A 44 7.71 -7.24 9.90
CA ALA A 44 6.96 -8.00 8.92
C ALA A 44 6.08 -9.01 9.64
N THR A 45 4.78 -9.01 9.34
CA THR A 45 3.86 -10.03 9.81
C THR A 45 4.34 -11.39 9.32
N VAL A 46 4.47 -12.35 10.23
CA VAL A 46 4.81 -13.73 9.87
C VAL A 46 3.66 -14.27 9.02
N HIS A 47 3.97 -14.72 7.82
CA HIS A 47 3.00 -15.29 6.90
C HIS A 47 2.43 -16.60 7.47
N THR A 48 1.10 -16.70 7.49
CA THR A 48 0.38 -17.95 7.79
C THR A 48 0.24 -18.77 6.52
N ASP A 49 0.57 -20.06 6.56
CA ASP A 49 0.36 -20.97 5.43
C ASP A 49 -1.14 -21.22 5.21
N HIS A 50 -1.62 -20.96 3.99
CA HIS A 50 -3.02 -21.08 3.61
C HIS A 50 -3.35 -22.42 2.94
N THR A 51 -2.37 -23.29 2.66
CA THR A 51 -2.58 -24.56 1.95
C THR A 51 -3.62 -25.46 2.63
N GLY A 52 -3.61 -25.53 3.96
CA GLY A 52 -4.60 -26.28 4.75
C GLY A 52 -5.87 -25.50 5.10
N LEU A 53 -5.94 -24.20 4.79
CA LEU A 53 -7.05 -23.32 5.15
C LEU A 53 -7.97 -23.03 3.95
N MET A 54 -7.41 -23.00 2.73
CA MET A 54 -8.11 -22.67 1.50
C MET A 54 -8.28 -23.91 0.61
N VAL A 55 -8.95 -24.94 1.13
CA VAL A 55 -9.04 -26.26 0.47
C VAL A 55 -9.89 -26.22 -0.83
N GLY A 56 -10.88 -25.33 -0.90
CA GLY A 56 -11.84 -25.28 -2.01
C GLY A 56 -12.78 -26.49 -2.05
N PRO A 57 -13.38 -26.81 -3.22
CA PRO A 57 -13.28 -26.09 -4.48
C PRO A 57 -13.96 -24.71 -4.41
N TYR A 58 -13.55 -23.80 -5.31
CA TYR A 58 -14.18 -22.51 -5.51
C TYR A 58 -14.55 -22.36 -6.98
N GLU A 59 -15.82 -22.09 -7.25
CA GLU A 59 -16.37 -21.88 -8.59
C GLU A 59 -16.26 -20.41 -9.01
N THR A 60 -16.25 -19.49 -8.04
CA THR A 60 -16.16 -18.05 -8.31
C THR A 60 -15.13 -17.36 -7.43
N GLY A 61 -14.59 -16.22 -7.91
CA GLY A 61 -13.71 -15.38 -7.10
C GLY A 61 -14.39 -14.85 -5.82
N MET A 62 -15.71 -14.62 -5.87
CA MET A 62 -16.49 -14.16 -4.71
C MET A 62 -16.55 -15.23 -3.61
N GLU A 63 -16.64 -16.52 -3.96
CA GLU A 63 -16.57 -17.62 -2.98
C GLU A 63 -15.21 -17.67 -2.28
N VAL A 64 -14.12 -17.38 -3.01
CA VAL A 64 -12.79 -17.25 -2.40
C VAL A 64 -12.78 -16.08 -1.41
N THR A 65 -13.31 -14.93 -1.81
CA THR A 65 -13.39 -13.75 -0.94
C THR A 65 -14.20 -14.05 0.33
N GLN A 66 -15.35 -14.71 0.22
CA GLN A 66 -16.13 -15.14 1.38
C GLN A 66 -15.30 -16.00 2.34
N ALA A 67 -14.55 -16.98 1.83
CA ALA A 67 -13.66 -17.80 2.65
C ALA A 67 -12.51 -16.98 3.28
N CYS A 68 -11.97 -15.98 2.58
CA CYS A 68 -10.98 -15.06 3.17
C CYS A 68 -11.58 -14.27 4.34
N LEU A 69 -12.84 -13.83 4.23
CA LEU A 69 -13.51 -13.00 5.23
C LEU A 69 -13.81 -13.73 6.54
N ASP A 70 -13.86 -15.06 6.54
CA ASP A 70 -13.98 -15.87 7.77
C ASP A 70 -12.82 -15.60 8.76
N CYS A 71 -11.61 -15.34 8.23
CA CYS A 71 -10.43 -15.02 9.03
C CYS A 71 -10.05 -13.52 8.98
N HIS A 72 -10.42 -12.82 7.91
CA HIS A 72 -10.08 -11.41 7.65
C HIS A 72 -11.32 -10.51 7.53
N PRO A 73 -12.19 -10.44 8.55
CA PRO A 73 -13.51 -9.82 8.45
C PRO A 73 -13.51 -8.30 8.18
N GLN A 74 -12.37 -7.64 8.32
CA GLN A 74 -12.22 -6.20 8.08
C GLN A 74 -11.49 -5.90 6.76
N ALA A 75 -10.90 -6.89 6.10
CA ALA A 75 -10.01 -6.65 4.98
C ALA A 75 -10.76 -6.10 3.76
N ALA A 76 -11.93 -6.67 3.42
CA ALA A 76 -12.75 -6.15 2.33
C ALA A 76 -13.19 -4.72 2.62
N ASP A 77 -13.73 -4.45 3.81
CA ASP A 77 -14.11 -3.10 4.24
C ASP A 77 -12.96 -2.10 4.08
N GLN A 78 -11.76 -2.44 4.55
CA GLN A 78 -10.57 -1.59 4.41
C GLN A 78 -10.24 -1.31 2.94
N VAL A 79 -10.26 -2.32 2.07
CA VAL A 79 -10.00 -2.15 0.63
C VAL A 79 -11.07 -1.30 -0.04
N MET A 80 -12.33 -1.47 0.35
CA MET A 80 -13.49 -0.76 -0.21
C MET A 80 -13.44 0.75 0.06
N HIS A 81 -12.72 1.19 1.10
CA HIS A 81 -12.45 2.60 1.39
C HIS A 81 -11.30 3.20 0.58
N THR A 82 -10.68 2.45 -0.32
CA THR A 82 -9.54 2.92 -1.14
C THR A 82 -9.93 3.22 -2.57
N SER A 83 -9.11 4.03 -3.24
CA SER A 83 -9.24 4.31 -4.68
C SER A 83 -9.07 3.08 -5.56
N HIS A 84 -8.48 1.97 -5.08
CA HIS A 84 -8.39 0.72 -5.84
C HIS A 84 -9.77 0.08 -6.06
N PHE A 85 -10.68 0.27 -5.11
CA PHE A 85 -12.04 -0.25 -5.19
C PHE A 85 -13.04 0.81 -5.66
N THR A 86 -13.00 2.04 -5.14
CA THR A 86 -13.96 3.08 -5.54
C THR A 86 -13.66 3.66 -6.92
N TRP A 87 -12.39 3.63 -7.34
CA TRP A 87 -11.87 4.37 -8.49
C TRP A 87 -12.12 5.88 -8.41
N GLU A 88 -12.25 6.41 -7.19
CA GLU A 88 -12.45 7.82 -6.89
C GLU A 88 -11.34 8.32 -5.96
N SER A 89 -10.95 9.58 -6.15
CA SER A 89 -10.10 10.34 -5.25
C SER A 89 -10.93 10.89 -4.10
N ASP A 90 -10.26 11.46 -3.11
CA ASP A 90 -10.91 12.37 -2.18
C ASP A 90 -11.62 13.51 -2.94
N PRO A 91 -12.74 14.02 -2.43
CA PRO A 91 -13.45 15.12 -3.07
C PRO A 91 -12.59 16.39 -3.17
N VAL A 92 -12.62 17.05 -4.32
CA VAL A 92 -11.90 18.28 -4.62
C VAL A 92 -12.89 19.36 -5.04
N TYR A 93 -12.78 20.55 -4.42
CA TYR A 93 -13.60 21.70 -4.81
C TYR A 93 -13.06 22.34 -6.09
N MET A 94 -13.90 22.42 -7.13
CA MET A 94 -13.56 23.11 -8.38
C MET A 94 -14.22 24.49 -8.40
N ALA A 95 -13.43 25.52 -8.08
CA ALA A 95 -13.87 26.92 -8.03
C ALA A 95 -14.52 27.40 -9.35
N GLU A 96 -14.03 26.92 -10.49
CA GLU A 96 -14.54 27.28 -11.83
C GLU A 96 -15.96 26.79 -12.08
N ARG A 97 -16.36 25.69 -11.44
CA ARG A 97 -17.71 25.11 -11.55
C ARG A 97 -18.58 25.37 -10.33
N GLY A 98 -18.00 25.86 -9.23
CA GLY A 98 -18.68 26.09 -7.96
C GLY A 98 -19.15 24.81 -7.26
N GLU A 99 -18.60 23.64 -7.61
CA GLU A 99 -19.01 22.33 -7.10
C GLU A 99 -17.81 21.50 -6.61
N THR A 100 -18.08 20.58 -5.68
CA THR A 100 -17.11 19.57 -5.25
C THR A 100 -17.31 18.32 -6.11
N ILE A 101 -16.23 17.83 -6.71
CA ILE A 101 -16.23 16.61 -7.51
C ILE A 101 -15.21 15.60 -6.98
N THR A 102 -15.36 14.35 -7.37
CA THR A 102 -14.30 13.34 -7.25
C THR A 102 -13.61 13.16 -8.60
N LEU A 103 -12.30 12.97 -8.58
CA LEU A 103 -11.52 12.54 -9.74
C LEU A 103 -11.24 11.04 -9.64
N GLY A 104 -10.62 10.44 -10.65
CA GLY A 104 -10.30 9.00 -10.64
C GLY A 104 -10.95 8.25 -11.80
N LYS A 105 -10.55 6.99 -12.00
CA LYS A 105 -10.88 6.24 -13.21
C LYS A 105 -12.39 6.12 -13.46
N LYS A 106 -13.21 6.22 -12.41
CA LYS A 106 -14.67 6.22 -12.50
C LYS A 106 -15.23 7.41 -13.27
N ASN A 107 -14.67 8.59 -13.04
CA ASN A 107 -15.19 9.87 -13.53
C ASN A 107 -14.21 10.61 -14.48
N SER A 108 -13.04 10.02 -14.78
CA SER A 108 -12.01 10.65 -15.60
C SER A 108 -12.19 10.36 -17.08
N ILE A 109 -11.99 11.39 -17.90
CA ILE A 109 -11.92 11.29 -19.36
C ILE A 109 -10.46 11.42 -19.81
N ASN A 110 -10.03 10.59 -20.75
CA ASN A 110 -8.69 10.64 -21.35
C ASN A 110 -8.77 10.52 -22.88
N ASN A 111 -7.62 10.54 -23.55
CA ASN A 111 -7.48 10.43 -25.01
C ASN A 111 -7.11 9.00 -25.50
N PHE A 112 -7.20 7.99 -24.63
CA PHE A 112 -7.04 6.58 -25.00
C PHE A 112 -8.41 5.95 -25.25
N CYS A 113 -8.96 5.24 -24.27
CA CYS A 113 -10.30 4.63 -24.37
C CYS A 113 -11.43 5.59 -23.98
N ILE A 114 -11.15 6.90 -23.89
CA ILE A 114 -12.06 7.96 -23.45
C ILE A 114 -12.46 7.84 -21.98
N GLY A 115 -13.26 6.84 -21.62
CA GLY A 115 -13.77 6.65 -20.26
C GLY A 115 -14.28 5.23 -20.09
N ILE A 116 -14.71 4.90 -18.87
CA ILE A 116 -15.21 3.56 -18.58
C ILE A 116 -16.69 3.39 -18.92
N GLU A 117 -17.45 4.50 -18.98
CA GLU A 117 -18.87 4.49 -19.29
C GLU A 117 -19.12 3.88 -20.68
N GLY A 118 -19.99 2.88 -20.74
CA GLY A 118 -20.28 2.09 -21.95
C GLY A 118 -19.25 0.99 -22.28
N ASN A 119 -18.10 0.96 -21.59
CA ASN A 119 -17.02 -0.03 -21.81
C ASN A 119 -16.62 -0.79 -20.52
N TRP A 120 -17.45 -0.69 -19.47
CA TRP A 120 -17.23 -1.20 -18.12
C TRP A 120 -16.48 -2.52 -18.06
N ALA A 121 -17.07 -3.59 -18.63
CA ALA A 121 -16.53 -4.94 -18.53
C ALA A 121 -15.08 -5.05 -19.04
N SER A 122 -14.70 -4.31 -20.09
CA SER A 122 -13.31 -4.31 -20.57
C SER A 122 -12.39 -3.49 -19.67
N CYS A 123 -12.88 -2.35 -19.15
CA CYS A 123 -12.10 -1.46 -18.29
C CYS A 123 -11.86 -2.03 -16.89
N THR A 124 -12.82 -2.78 -16.36
CA THR A 124 -12.87 -3.35 -15.00
C THR A 124 -12.18 -4.69 -14.88
N ALA A 125 -11.60 -5.22 -15.98
CA ALA A 125 -10.59 -6.26 -15.90
C ALA A 125 -9.42 -5.88 -14.96
N CYS A 126 -9.17 -4.58 -14.78
CA CYS A 126 -8.17 -4.04 -13.84
C CYS A 126 -8.77 -3.40 -12.59
N HIS A 127 -10.05 -3.67 -12.26
CA HIS A 127 -10.66 -3.22 -11.02
C HIS A 127 -10.35 -4.22 -9.89
N ALA A 128 -10.12 -3.76 -8.67
CA ALA A 128 -9.86 -4.63 -7.51
C ALA A 128 -11.14 -5.29 -6.96
N GLY A 129 -12.04 -5.69 -7.86
CA GLY A 129 -13.28 -6.36 -7.55
C GLY A 129 -13.84 -7.18 -8.70
N TYR A 130 -14.99 -7.79 -8.46
CA TYR A 130 -15.70 -8.71 -9.34
C TYR A 130 -17.06 -8.16 -9.73
N GLY A 131 -17.44 -8.30 -11.00
CA GLY A 131 -18.81 -8.06 -11.47
C GLY A 131 -19.15 -6.62 -11.84
N TRP A 132 -18.16 -5.73 -11.98
CA TRP A 132 -18.43 -4.37 -12.46
C TRP A 132 -18.61 -4.35 -13.99
N THR A 133 -19.82 -4.65 -14.45
CA THR A 133 -20.16 -4.77 -15.87
C THR A 133 -20.98 -3.61 -16.43
N ASP A 134 -21.59 -2.80 -15.57
CA ASP A 134 -22.40 -1.65 -15.94
C ASP A 134 -22.54 -0.65 -14.78
N ALA A 135 -23.38 0.38 -14.96
CA ALA A 135 -23.59 1.45 -14.00
C ALA A 135 -24.35 1.02 -12.73
N SER A 136 -24.93 -0.20 -12.70
CA SER A 136 -25.67 -0.73 -11.54
C SER A 136 -24.78 -1.43 -10.50
N TYR A 137 -23.47 -1.43 -10.71
CA TYR A 137 -22.51 -2.06 -9.79
C TYR A 137 -22.60 -1.48 -8.37
N THR A 138 -22.67 -2.39 -7.39
CA THR A 138 -22.80 -2.06 -5.98
C THR A 138 -21.45 -2.10 -5.29
N PHE A 139 -21.01 -0.96 -4.76
CA PHE A 139 -19.75 -0.82 -4.00
C PHE A 139 -19.88 -1.19 -2.51
N SER A 140 -21.03 -1.67 -2.06
CA SER A 140 -21.24 -2.12 -0.66
C SER A 140 -21.11 -3.62 -0.45
N GLU A 141 -21.04 -4.41 -1.52
CA GLU A 141 -20.93 -5.87 -1.44
C GLU A 141 -19.47 -6.27 -1.19
N GLN A 142 -19.16 -6.74 0.03
CA GLN A 142 -17.79 -7.12 0.42
C GLN A 142 -17.27 -8.31 -0.38
N ASP A 143 -18.15 -9.24 -0.75
CA ASP A 143 -17.81 -10.43 -1.54
C ASP A 143 -17.27 -10.08 -2.93
N ASN A 144 -17.58 -8.86 -3.41
CA ASN A 144 -17.07 -8.38 -4.68
C ASN A 144 -15.62 -7.89 -4.60
N VAL A 145 -14.98 -7.82 -3.44
CA VAL A 145 -13.54 -7.47 -3.35
C VAL A 145 -12.70 -8.60 -3.90
N ASP A 146 -11.74 -8.28 -4.78
CA ASP A 146 -10.79 -9.26 -5.31
C ASP A 146 -9.52 -9.27 -4.45
N CYS A 147 -9.40 -10.28 -3.57
CA CYS A 147 -8.19 -10.46 -2.76
C CYS A 147 -7.01 -11.03 -3.57
N LEU A 148 -7.28 -11.82 -4.61
CA LEU A 148 -6.27 -12.63 -5.32
C LEU A 148 -5.44 -11.79 -6.29
N VAL A 149 -6.01 -10.72 -6.86
CA VAL A 149 -5.29 -9.83 -7.79
C VAL A 149 -4.02 -9.25 -7.19
N CYS A 150 -4.03 -8.98 -5.88
CA CYS A 150 -2.89 -8.46 -5.14
C CYS A 150 -2.05 -9.57 -4.51
N HIS A 151 -2.67 -10.64 -4.06
CA HIS A 151 -2.04 -11.62 -3.16
C HIS A 151 -1.63 -12.94 -3.81
N ASP A 152 -2.03 -13.24 -5.05
CA ASP A 152 -1.59 -14.46 -5.77
C ASP A 152 -0.06 -14.57 -5.80
N ASN A 153 0.47 -15.73 -5.43
CA ASN A 153 1.89 -16.03 -5.51
C ASN A 153 2.20 -17.19 -6.49
N THR A 154 1.18 -17.71 -7.18
CA THR A 154 1.37 -18.68 -8.27
C THR A 154 1.82 -18.02 -9.57
N GLY A 155 1.41 -16.77 -9.81
CA GLY A 155 1.54 -16.08 -11.09
C GLY A 155 0.54 -16.56 -12.14
N ALA A 156 -0.42 -17.43 -11.77
CA ALA A 156 -1.43 -17.97 -12.65
C ALA A 156 -2.74 -17.15 -12.63
N TYR A 157 -2.96 -16.31 -11.60
CA TYR A 157 -4.18 -15.55 -11.48
C TYR A 157 -4.27 -14.44 -12.53
N GLN A 158 -5.34 -14.46 -13.32
CA GLN A 158 -5.61 -13.48 -14.36
C GLN A 158 -7.09 -13.12 -14.38
N LYS A 159 -7.38 -11.83 -14.58
CA LYS A 159 -8.74 -11.30 -14.68
C LYS A 159 -9.13 -11.07 -16.14
N GLY A 160 -10.39 -11.36 -16.43
CA GLY A 160 -11.07 -11.08 -17.69
C GLY A 160 -12.10 -9.96 -17.55
N LYS A 161 -13.13 -10.02 -18.41
CA LYS A 161 -14.18 -9.00 -18.45
C LYS A 161 -14.96 -8.93 -17.14
N GLY A 162 -15.30 -7.72 -16.70
CA GLY A 162 -16.02 -7.48 -15.45
C GLY A 162 -15.17 -7.72 -14.20
N GLY A 163 -13.86 -7.97 -14.36
CA GLY A 163 -12.97 -8.32 -13.26
C GLY A 163 -13.03 -9.79 -12.84
N TYR A 164 -13.84 -10.63 -13.46
CA TYR A 164 -13.90 -12.05 -13.12
C TYR A 164 -12.58 -12.77 -13.45
N PRO A 165 -12.19 -13.82 -12.70
CA PRO A 165 -11.10 -14.70 -13.09
C PRO A 165 -11.33 -15.27 -14.50
N VAL A 166 -10.27 -15.43 -15.29
CA VAL A 166 -10.38 -16.09 -16.60
C VAL A 166 -10.66 -17.58 -16.43
N GLU A 167 -11.30 -18.18 -17.43
CA GLU A 167 -11.57 -19.63 -17.43
C GLU A 167 -10.27 -20.44 -17.33
N GLY A 168 -10.29 -21.50 -16.53
CA GLY A 168 -9.15 -22.40 -16.34
C GLY A 168 -8.19 -22.01 -15.21
N VAL A 169 -8.43 -20.89 -14.51
CA VAL A 169 -7.70 -20.59 -13.26
C VAL A 169 -8.14 -21.55 -12.16
N ASP A 170 -7.19 -22.27 -11.56
CA ASP A 170 -7.42 -23.05 -10.36
C ASP A 170 -7.47 -22.11 -9.14
N LEU A 171 -8.68 -21.68 -8.78
CA LEU A 171 -8.90 -20.73 -7.68
C LEU A 171 -8.47 -21.28 -6.33
N ALA A 172 -8.56 -22.60 -6.11
CA ALA A 172 -8.09 -23.21 -4.86
C ALA A 172 -6.56 -23.12 -4.78
N ALA A 173 -5.84 -23.50 -5.85
CA ALA A 173 -4.38 -23.39 -5.87
C ALA A 173 -3.89 -21.93 -5.71
N VAL A 174 -4.58 -20.98 -6.34
CA VAL A 174 -4.28 -19.55 -6.17
C VAL A 174 -4.51 -19.11 -4.73
N ALA A 175 -5.67 -19.43 -4.14
CA ALA A 175 -6.01 -19.07 -2.77
C ALA A 175 -5.07 -19.68 -1.73
N GLN A 176 -4.57 -20.90 -1.95
CA GLN A 176 -3.58 -21.55 -1.10
C GLN A 176 -2.20 -20.89 -1.16
N SER A 177 -1.88 -20.22 -2.26
CA SER A 177 -0.58 -19.59 -2.48
C SER A 177 -0.45 -18.18 -1.91
N VAL A 178 -1.55 -17.58 -1.43
CA VAL A 178 -1.62 -16.15 -1.16
C VAL A 178 -0.47 -15.68 -0.27
N ALA A 179 0.18 -14.58 -0.64
CA ALA A 179 1.34 -14.06 0.08
C ALA A 179 1.36 -12.53 0.08
N SER A 180 2.44 -11.94 0.61
CA SER A 180 2.68 -10.51 0.42
C SER A 180 2.82 -10.19 -1.07
N PRO A 181 2.18 -9.11 -1.58
CA PRO A 181 2.21 -8.78 -2.99
C PRO A 181 3.64 -8.59 -3.52
N SER A 182 3.87 -9.09 -4.73
CA SER A 182 5.06 -8.80 -5.55
C SER A 182 4.79 -7.65 -6.52
N ARG A 183 5.82 -7.22 -7.26
CA ARG A 183 5.67 -6.17 -8.28
C ARG A 183 4.80 -6.64 -9.43
N GLU A 184 4.81 -7.95 -9.70
CA GLU A 184 4.09 -8.62 -10.76
C GLU A 184 2.58 -8.57 -10.51
N ASN A 185 2.14 -8.67 -9.25
CA ASN A 185 0.73 -8.50 -8.86
C ASN A 185 0.23 -7.10 -9.25
N CYS A 186 0.93 -6.06 -8.82
CA CYS A 186 0.64 -4.67 -9.20
C CYS A 186 0.69 -4.50 -10.73
N GLY A 187 1.69 -5.12 -11.35
CA GLY A 187 1.96 -5.06 -12.78
C GLY A 187 0.86 -5.62 -13.66
N GLY A 188 0.07 -6.57 -13.16
CA GLY A 188 -1.10 -7.13 -13.86
C GLY A 188 -2.07 -6.05 -14.34
N CYS A 189 -2.20 -4.96 -13.57
CA CYS A 189 -3.03 -3.81 -13.91
C CYS A 189 -2.22 -2.56 -14.31
N HIS A 190 -1.06 -2.33 -13.69
CA HIS A 190 -0.33 -1.07 -13.86
C HIS A 190 0.64 -1.04 -15.04
N PHE A 191 1.12 -2.19 -15.53
CA PHE A 191 2.05 -2.22 -16.67
C PHE A 191 1.33 -2.23 -18.02
N LYS A 192 0.06 -2.63 -18.04
CA LYS A 192 -0.74 -2.77 -19.26
C LYS A 192 -1.94 -1.81 -19.25
N GLY A 193 -2.30 -1.26 -20.40
CA GLY A 193 -3.50 -0.43 -20.55
C GLY A 193 -3.74 -0.09 -22.02
N GLY A 194 -4.98 0.15 -22.44
CA GLY A 194 -5.28 0.61 -23.81
C GLY A 194 -4.81 -0.32 -24.93
N GLY A 195 -4.64 -1.62 -24.67
CA GLY A 195 -4.27 -2.62 -25.69
C GLY A 195 -2.87 -3.24 -25.55
N GLY A 196 -2.05 -2.86 -24.56
CA GLY A 196 -0.75 -3.50 -24.38
C GLY A 196 0.09 -2.97 -23.22
N ASN A 197 1.29 -3.56 -23.08
CA ASN A 197 2.31 -3.09 -22.14
C ASN A 197 2.86 -1.72 -22.56
N ALA A 198 3.07 -0.82 -21.60
CA ALA A 198 3.63 0.52 -21.82
C ALA A 198 2.88 1.42 -22.83
N VAL A 199 1.63 1.08 -23.18
CA VAL A 199 0.82 1.89 -24.10
C VAL A 199 0.35 3.20 -23.46
N LYS A 200 0.05 3.19 -22.15
CA LYS A 200 -0.46 4.37 -21.43
C LYS A 200 0.63 5.10 -20.63
N HIS A 201 1.33 4.38 -19.74
CA HIS A 201 2.48 4.91 -18.99
C HIS A 201 3.71 4.11 -19.43
N GLY A 202 4.72 4.81 -19.94
CA GLY A 202 5.97 4.24 -20.46
C GLY A 202 7.14 4.33 -19.49
#